data_AF-A0A7K4JSI2-F1
#
_entry.id   AF-A0A7K4JSI2-F1
#
_cell.length_a   1.000
_cell.length_b   1.000
_cell.length_c   1.000
_cell.angle_alpha   90.00
_cell.angle_beta   90.00
_cell.angle_gamma   90.00
#
_symmetry.space_group_name_H-M   'P 1'
#
loop_
_entity.id
_entity.type
_entity.pdbx_description
1 polymer ?
#
loop_
_entity_poly.entity_id
_entity_poly.type
_entity_poly.pdbx_seq_one_letter_code
_entity_poly.pdbx_strand_id
1 'polypeptide(L)'
;PPPEETVTMTVSYSEYGPHVGDQDALKLTVAGAVEETGQVVAKELRVRLRSPELTLTLLAPPVVGQETPIQVVFQNPLPETLSEATLRMEGAGISCPKPFRL
;
A
#
# COMPACT_ATOMS: atom_id res chain seq x y z
N PRO A 1 -16.41 26.32 -25.23
CA PRO A 1 -16.66 25.03 -24.54
C PRO A 1 -17.71 25.27 -23.44
N PRO A 2 -18.54 24.29 -23.09
CA PRO A 2 -19.43 24.41 -21.93
C PRO A 2 -18.61 24.61 -20.64
N PRO A 3 -19.19 25.21 -19.58
CA PRO A 3 -18.50 25.41 -18.32
C PRO A 3 -18.22 24.05 -17.64
N GLU A 4 -17.00 23.88 -17.12
CA GLU A 4 -16.62 22.76 -16.28
C GLU A 4 -16.74 23.16 -14.81
N GLU A 5 -17.40 22.31 -14.00
CA GLU A 5 -17.49 22.47 -12.56
C GLU A 5 -16.79 21.29 -11.88
N THR A 6 -16.01 21.57 -10.83
CA THR A 6 -15.22 20.57 -10.13
C THR A 6 -15.68 20.43 -8.68
N VAL A 7 -16.04 19.21 -8.28
CA VAL A 7 -16.37 18.85 -6.89
C VAL A 7 -15.22 17.99 -6.34
N THR A 8 -14.75 18.32 -5.14
CA THR A 8 -13.66 17.60 -4.47
C THR A 8 -14.21 16.83 -3.27
N MET A 9 -13.77 15.58 -3.12
CA MET A 9 -14.02 14.76 -1.93
C MET A 9 -12.68 14.32 -1.35
N THR A 10 -12.46 14.59 -0.07
CA THR A 10 -11.28 14.11 0.67
C THR A 10 -11.62 12.79 1.35
N VAL A 11 -10.72 11.82 1.25
CA VAL A 11 -10.85 10.50 1.89
C VAL A 11 -9.66 10.32 2.83
N SER A 12 -9.90 10.38 4.14
CA SER A 12 -8.83 10.33 5.15
C SER A 12 -8.47 8.89 5.56
N TYR A 13 -7.21 8.66 5.97
CA TYR A 13 -6.77 7.35 6.46
C TYR A 13 -7.61 6.85 7.64
N SER A 14 -8.04 7.73 8.54
CA SER A 14 -8.90 7.37 9.67
C SER A 14 -10.26 6.78 9.25
N GLU A 15 -10.78 7.15 8.08
CA GLU A 15 -12.04 6.61 7.58
C GLU A 15 -11.87 5.22 6.97
N TYR A 16 -10.88 5.04 6.09
CA TYR A 16 -10.74 3.77 5.37
C TYR A 16 -9.82 2.77 6.06
N GLY A 17 -8.83 3.22 6.83
CA GLY A 17 -7.78 2.42 7.46
C GLY A 17 -8.28 1.18 8.21
N PRO A 18 -9.26 1.31 9.12
CA PRO A 18 -9.83 0.18 9.86
C PRO A 18 -10.52 -0.87 8.98
N HIS A 19 -10.88 -0.51 7.75
CA HIS A 19 -11.68 -1.32 6.84
C HIS A 19 -10.87 -1.91 5.68
N VAL A 20 -9.59 -1.53 5.53
CA VAL A 20 -8.75 -2.02 4.42
C VAL A 20 -8.50 -3.51 4.58
N GLY A 21 -8.14 -4.00 5.78
CA GLY A 21 -7.76 -5.41 5.96
C GLY A 21 -6.75 -5.85 4.89
N ASP A 22 -7.07 -6.93 4.16
CA ASP A 22 -6.27 -7.45 3.04
C ASP A 22 -6.61 -6.79 1.67
N GLN A 23 -7.51 -5.79 1.63
CA GLN A 23 -7.88 -5.12 0.39
C GLN A 23 -6.73 -4.26 -0.14
N ASP A 24 -6.43 -4.40 -1.43
CA ASP A 24 -5.38 -3.63 -2.11
C ASP A 24 -5.90 -2.33 -2.75
N ALA A 25 -7.18 -1.99 -2.54
CA ALA A 25 -7.81 -0.86 -3.22
C ALA A 25 -9.07 -0.33 -2.54
N LEU A 26 -9.30 0.98 -2.71
CA LEU A 26 -10.56 1.66 -2.46
C LEU A 26 -11.42 1.67 -3.73
N LYS A 27 -12.71 1.37 -3.61
CA LYS A 27 -13.69 1.55 -4.69
C LYS A 27 -14.52 2.80 -4.42
N LEU A 28 -14.40 3.79 -5.28
CA LEU A 28 -15.16 5.04 -5.24
C LEU A 28 -16.18 5.04 -6.37
N THR A 29 -17.43 5.39 -6.06
CA THR A 29 -18.50 5.49 -7.05
C THR A 29 -19.07 6.90 -6.99
N VAL A 30 -19.19 7.56 -8.14
CA VAL A 30 -19.88 8.84 -8.30
C VAL A 30 -21.06 8.64 -9.21
N ALA A 31 -22.20 9.25 -8.86
CA ALA A 31 -23.38 9.29 -9.71
C ALA A 31 -23.91 10.73 -9.77
N GLY A 32 -24.28 11.18 -10.96
CA GLY A 32 -24.95 12.45 -11.21
C GLY A 32 -26.29 12.19 -11.88
N ALA A 33 -27.33 12.91 -11.47
CA ALA A 33 -28.65 12.87 -12.07
C ALA A 33 -28.95 14.23 -12.71
N VAL A 34 -29.52 14.21 -13.91
CA VAL A 34 -30.05 15.39 -14.58
C VAL A 34 -31.54 15.44 -14.26
N GLU A 35 -31.95 16.38 -13.43
CA GLU A 35 -33.34 16.47 -12.95
C GLU A 35 -34.33 16.68 -14.10
N GLU A 36 -33.95 17.46 -15.12
CA GLU A 36 -34.82 17.81 -16.25
C GLU A 36 -35.11 16.61 -17.16
N THR A 37 -34.15 15.70 -17.33
CA THR A 37 -34.28 14.55 -18.23
C THR A 37 -34.50 13.23 -17.49
N GLY A 38 -34.29 13.20 -16.17
CA GLY A 38 -34.28 12.00 -15.36
C GLY A 38 -33.10 11.06 -15.62
N GLN A 39 -32.13 11.48 -16.45
CA GLN A 39 -30.99 10.64 -16.80
C GLN A 39 -30.00 10.58 -15.63
N VAL A 40 -29.52 9.37 -15.32
CA VAL A 40 -28.46 9.15 -14.32
C VAL A 40 -27.20 8.67 -15.03
N VAL A 41 -26.07 9.27 -14.67
CA VAL A 41 -24.73 8.86 -15.11
C VAL A 41 -23.94 8.46 -13.88
N ALA A 42 -23.30 7.29 -13.92
CA ALA A 42 -22.44 6.83 -12.84
C ALA A 42 -21.05 6.44 -13.37
N LYS A 43 -20.04 6.62 -12.52
CA LYS A 43 -18.66 6.23 -12.79
C LYS A 43 -18.05 5.63 -11.54
N GLU A 44 -17.28 4.57 -11.73
CA GLU A 44 -16.48 3.96 -10.68
C GLU A 44 -14.99 4.25 -10.90
N LEU A 45 -14.28 4.43 -9.79
CA LEU A 45 -12.83 4.58 -9.73
C LEU A 45 -12.27 3.60 -8.69
N ARG A 46 -11.32 2.77 -9.10
CA ARG A 46 -10.57 1.88 -8.21
C ARG A 46 -9.20 2.49 -7.93
N VAL A 47 -8.97 2.88 -6.68
CA VAL A 47 -7.71 3.48 -6.22
C VAL A 47 -6.91 2.40 -5.50
N ARG A 48 -5.80 1.95 -6.06
CA ARG A 48 -4.94 0.96 -5.39
C ARG A 48 -4.18 1.59 -4.23
N LEU A 49 -4.26 0.96 -3.06
CA LEU A 49 -3.41 1.26 -1.92
C LEU A 49 -2.04 0.64 -2.19
N ARG A 50 -0.98 1.44 -2.03
CA ARG A 50 0.38 0.97 -2.30
C ARG A 50 0.95 0.36 -1.03
N SER A 51 1.30 -0.92 -1.12
CA SER A 51 2.14 -1.55 -0.10
C SER A 51 3.49 -0.84 -0.05
N PRO A 52 4.05 -0.58 1.15
CA PRO A 52 5.38 -0.02 1.29
C PRO A 52 6.42 -0.97 0.70
N GLU A 53 7.47 -0.40 0.13
CA GLU A 53 8.59 -1.16 -0.38
C GLU A 53 9.52 -1.60 0.75
N LEU A 54 10.09 -2.79 0.62
CA LEU A 54 11.18 -3.28 1.45
C LEU A 54 12.45 -3.26 0.62
N THR A 55 13.44 -2.49 1.04
CA THR A 55 14.73 -2.44 0.36
C THR A 55 15.71 -3.39 1.02
N LEU A 56 16.40 -4.20 0.21
CA LEU A 56 17.37 -5.18 0.66
C LEU A 56 18.71 -4.89 -0.03
N THR A 57 19.77 -4.71 0.75
CA THR A 57 21.08 -4.31 0.24
C THR A 57 22.18 -5.21 0.81
N LEU A 58 23.02 -5.75 -0.07
CA LEU A 58 24.22 -6.48 0.31
C LEU A 58 25.28 -5.48 0.76
N LEU A 59 25.80 -5.67 1.98
CA LEU A 59 26.85 -4.80 2.51
C LEU A 59 28.26 -5.28 2.14
N ALA A 60 28.38 -6.49 1.58
CA ALA A 60 29.61 -7.06 1.06
C ALA A 60 29.32 -8.04 -0.10
N PRO A 61 30.33 -8.34 -0.95
CA PRO A 61 30.18 -9.36 -2.00
C PRO A 61 29.78 -10.73 -1.43
N PRO A 62 28.77 -11.41 -1.98
CA PRO A 62 28.37 -12.73 -1.50
C PRO A 62 29.37 -13.78 -1.96
N VAL A 63 29.97 -14.50 -1.01
CA VAL A 63 30.90 -15.62 -1.28
C VAL A 63 30.36 -16.90 -0.66
N VAL A 64 30.35 -17.98 -1.44
CA VAL A 64 29.84 -19.28 -0.99
C VAL A 64 30.61 -19.76 0.24
N GLY A 65 29.87 -20.17 1.27
CA GLY A 65 30.45 -20.64 2.54
C GLY A 65 30.89 -19.54 3.50
N GLN A 66 30.66 -18.26 3.17
CA GLN A 66 30.97 -17.12 4.04
C GLN A 66 29.71 -16.38 4.48
N GLU A 67 29.72 -15.85 5.70
CA GLU A 67 28.65 -14.98 6.17
C GLU A 67 28.60 -13.70 5.34
N THR A 68 27.42 -13.37 4.84
CA THR A 68 27.20 -12.17 4.02
C THR A 68 26.25 -11.22 4.74
N PRO A 69 26.72 -10.02 5.14
CA PRO A 69 25.86 -9.05 5.81
C PRO A 69 24.85 -8.46 4.83
N ILE A 70 23.59 -8.43 5.27
CA ILE A 70 22.45 -7.87 4.54
C ILE A 70 21.83 -6.76 5.38
N GLN A 71 21.56 -5.62 4.76
CA GLN A 71 20.71 -4.58 5.33
C GLN A 71 19.30 -4.71 4.77
N VAL A 72 18.30 -4.65 5.65
CA VAL A 72 16.90 -4.53 5.27
C VAL A 72 16.38 -3.18 5.78
N VAL A 73 15.74 -2.41 4.91
CA VAL A 73 15.13 -1.12 5.24
C VAL A 73 13.64 -1.20 4.97
N PHE A 74 12.86 -0.83 5.98
CA PHE A 74 11.42 -0.67 5.91
C PHE A 74 11.05 0.76 6.31
N GLN A 75 10.26 1.43 5.47
CA GLN A 75 9.72 2.74 5.79
C GLN A 75 8.22 2.61 6.04
N ASN A 76 7.80 2.90 7.27
CA ASN A 76 6.39 2.91 7.63
C ASN A 76 5.65 4.03 6.85
N PRO A 77 4.69 3.70 5.97
CA PRO A 77 3.97 4.70 5.19
C PRO A 77 2.80 5.32 5.98
N LEU A 78 2.47 4.77 7.14
CA LEU A 78 1.33 5.21 7.95
C LEU A 78 1.73 6.36 8.88
N PRO A 79 0.79 7.27 9.19
CA PRO A 79 1.02 8.35 10.15
C PRO A 79 1.10 7.86 11.61
N GLU A 80 0.86 6.58 11.85
CA GLU A 80 0.85 5.94 13.16
C GLU A 80 1.97 4.91 13.30
N THR A 81 2.41 4.67 14.54
CA THR A 81 3.45 3.68 14.82
C THR A 81 2.91 2.26 14.63
N LEU A 82 3.58 1.48 13.79
CA LEU A 82 3.33 0.04 13.67
C LEU A 82 3.86 -0.67 14.92
N SER A 83 3.03 -1.53 15.51
CA SER A 83 3.38 -2.38 16.66
C SER A 83 3.40 -3.85 16.24
N GLU A 84 4.24 -4.66 16.88
CA GLU A 84 4.38 -6.10 16.61
C GLU A 84 4.75 -6.44 15.15
N ALA A 85 5.52 -5.57 14.48
CA ALA A 85 5.97 -5.83 13.12
C ALA A 85 6.96 -7.00 13.07
N THR A 86 6.69 -7.97 12.18
CA THR A 86 7.54 -9.14 11.97
C THR A 86 8.15 -9.11 10.58
N LEU A 87 9.48 -9.17 10.51
CA LEU A 87 10.18 -9.35 9.24
C LEU A 87 10.49 -10.84 9.03
N ARG A 88 10.15 -11.37 7.85
CA ARG A 88 10.48 -12.75 7.43
C ARG A 88 11.37 -12.69 6.20
N MET A 89 12.53 -13.33 6.29
CA MET A 89 13.50 -13.43 5.19
C MET A 89 13.63 -14.89 4.78
N GLU A 90 13.49 -15.18 3.48
CA GLU A 90 13.61 -16.52 2.91
C GLU A 90 14.38 -16.48 1.59
N GLY A 91 15.14 -17.53 1.30
CA GLY A 91 15.85 -17.67 0.04
C GLY A 91 16.41 -19.09 -0.14
N ALA A 92 16.30 -19.64 -1.35
CA ALA A 92 16.90 -20.94 -1.67
C ALA A 92 18.44 -20.85 -1.54
N GLY A 93 19.04 -21.72 -0.73
CA GLY A 93 20.49 -21.69 -0.47
C GLY A 93 20.95 -20.64 0.55
N ILE A 94 20.01 -19.90 1.17
CA ILE A 94 20.25 -18.94 2.24
C ILE A 94 19.53 -19.47 3.49
N SER A 95 20.11 -19.33 4.69
CA SER A 95 19.59 -19.98 5.91
C SER A 95 18.10 -19.69 6.17
N CYS A 96 17.39 -20.72 6.63
CA CYS A 96 15.97 -20.78 7.03
C CYS A 96 15.42 -19.54 7.77
N PRO A 97 14.09 -19.29 7.71
CA PRO A 97 13.46 -18.09 8.24
C PRO A 97 13.80 -17.87 9.71
N LYS A 98 14.54 -16.79 9.99
CA LYS A 98 14.74 -16.28 11.34
C LYS A 98 13.71 -15.17 11.56
N PRO A 99 12.64 -15.40 12.34
CA PRO A 99 11.73 -14.32 12.67
C PRO A 99 12.48 -13.25 13.48
N PHE A 100 12.46 -12.01 12.99
CA PHE A 100 12.97 -10.85 13.71
C PHE A 100 11.79 -9.94 14.05
N ARG A 101 11.60 -9.60 15.32
CA ARG A 101 10.62 -8.60 15.75
C ARG A 101 11.30 -7.23 15.79
N LEU A 102 10.64 -6.24 15.18
CA LEU A 102 11.03 -4.83 15.26
C LEU A 102 10.49 -4.19 16.55
#